data_AF-A0A2E9GG17-F1
#
_entry.id   AF-A0A2E9GG17-F1
#
_cell.length_a   1.000
_cell.length_b   1.000
_cell.length_c   1.000
_cell.angle_alpha   90.00
_cell.angle_beta   90.00
_cell.angle_gamma   90.00
#
_symmetry.space_group_name_H-M   'P 1'
#
loop_
_entity.id
_entity.type
_entity.pdbx_description
1 polymer ?
#
loop_
_entity_poly.entity_id
_entity_poly.type
_entity_poly.pdbx_seq_one_letter_code
_entity_poly.pdbx_strand_id
1 'polypeptide(L)'
;MESSTTGLTSIVYPWIQKISVSGNINNRNIMPISYMINDYRGADKKGHIYINYENKIPIIISSEPDALNDSRRQNVSNTLKINSFDPVTSIIALSILSSKNNCNTIIPVFDGRRRFDLEYRNIEKNDDMLLCNLNINRIAGYSDKELKKHPKEGEIKLSLLDKHKSLFFPTEVKIPLTIGSFLVKLNANLIME
;
A
#
# COMPACT_ATOMS: atom_id res chain seq x y z
N MET A 1 5.28 -3.18 10.53
CA MET A 1 3.85 -2.78 10.69
C MET A 1 3.03 -4.02 10.97
N GLU A 2 1.97 -3.89 11.77
CA GLU A 2 0.98 -4.94 11.98
C GLU A 2 -0.40 -4.41 11.57
N SER A 3 -1.21 -5.26 10.97
CA SER A 3 -2.58 -5.00 10.58
C SER A 3 -3.47 -6.14 11.06
N SER A 4 -4.67 -5.85 11.55
CA SER A 4 -5.57 -6.87 12.07
C SER A 4 -7.03 -6.46 11.95
N THR A 5 -7.93 -7.45 11.94
CA THR A 5 -9.35 -7.19 12.14
C THR A 5 -9.63 -6.91 13.62
N THR A 6 -10.55 -5.98 13.90
CA THR A 6 -10.92 -5.59 15.28
C THR A 6 -12.44 -5.51 15.45
N GLY A 7 -12.89 -5.42 16.72
CA GLY A 7 -14.32 -5.36 17.07
C GLY A 7 -15.10 -6.60 16.67
N LEU A 8 -16.39 -6.45 16.33
CA LEU A 8 -17.24 -7.60 15.95
C LEU A 8 -16.71 -8.35 14.72
N THR A 9 -16.00 -7.67 13.81
CA THR A 9 -15.41 -8.31 12.62
C THR A 9 -14.31 -9.31 12.97
N SER A 10 -13.56 -9.12 14.06
CA SER A 10 -12.49 -10.04 14.46
C SER A 10 -13.01 -11.35 15.04
N ILE A 11 -14.25 -11.37 15.57
CA ILE A 11 -14.91 -12.57 16.05
C ILE A 11 -15.29 -13.48 14.86
N VAL A 12 -15.81 -12.89 13.79
CA VAL A 12 -16.28 -13.64 12.61
C VAL A 12 -15.13 -13.97 11.64
N TYR A 13 -14.17 -13.05 11.50
CA TYR A 13 -13.06 -13.15 10.56
C TYR A 13 -11.75 -12.75 11.24
N PRO A 14 -11.20 -13.58 12.14
CA PRO A 14 -9.93 -13.31 12.80
C PRO A 14 -8.81 -13.31 11.76
N TRP A 15 -8.15 -12.16 11.61
CA TRP A 15 -7.04 -11.98 10.68
C TRP A 15 -5.99 -11.04 11.26
N ILE A 16 -4.73 -11.44 11.10
CA ILE A 16 -3.56 -10.66 11.48
C ILE A 16 -2.57 -10.72 10.32
N GLN A 17 -1.92 -9.60 10.02
CA GLN A 17 -0.88 -9.49 9.02
C GLN A 17 0.30 -8.71 9.57
N LYS A 18 1.50 -9.28 9.42
CA LYS A 18 2.76 -8.64 9.76
C LYS A 18 3.46 -8.24 8.48
N ILE A 19 3.82 -6.96 8.38
CA ILE A 19 4.42 -6.37 7.17
C ILE A 19 5.77 -5.76 7.55
N SER A 20 6.80 -6.11 6.78
CA SER A 20 8.14 -5.53 6.86
C SER A 20 8.55 -5.01 5.50
N VAL A 21 9.03 -3.77 5.46
CA VAL A 21 9.52 -3.12 4.24
C VAL A 21 10.89 -2.52 4.49
N SER A 22 11.75 -2.55 3.48
CA SER A 22 13.04 -1.89 3.51
C SER A 22 13.32 -1.20 2.19
N GLY A 23 14.07 -0.11 2.23
CA GLY A 23 14.40 0.70 1.08
C GLY A 23 15.25 1.90 1.45
N ASN A 24 15.73 2.59 0.44
CA ASN A 24 16.52 3.82 0.58
C ASN A 24 15.73 5.02 0.07
N ILE A 25 15.94 6.17 0.69
CA ILE A 25 15.45 7.46 0.20
C ILE A 25 16.67 8.33 -0.07
N ASN A 26 16.84 8.78 -1.32
CA ASN A 26 17.93 9.67 -1.71
C ASN A 26 17.40 10.76 -2.64
N ASN A 27 17.63 12.04 -2.31
CA ASN A 27 17.25 13.19 -3.15
C ASN A 27 15.82 13.10 -3.69
N ARG A 28 14.85 12.81 -2.81
CA ARG A 28 13.42 12.63 -3.19
C ARG A 28 13.14 11.46 -4.14
N ASN A 29 14.06 10.50 -4.24
CA ASN A 29 13.82 9.23 -4.91
C ASN A 29 13.72 8.12 -3.88
N ILE A 30 12.70 7.28 -4.01
CA ILE A 30 12.53 6.07 -3.18
C ILE A 30 12.97 4.87 -3.98
N MET A 31 13.86 4.09 -3.39
CA MET A 31 14.37 2.85 -3.93
C MET A 31 13.99 1.72 -2.96
N PRO A 32 12.84 1.05 -3.18
CA PRO A 32 12.48 -0.11 -2.37
C PRO A 32 13.52 -1.21 -2.57
N ILE A 33 13.78 -1.98 -1.51
CA ILE A 33 14.70 -3.12 -1.50
C ILE A 33 13.90 -4.40 -1.29
N SER A 34 13.04 -4.44 -0.27
CA SER A 34 12.22 -5.61 0.02
C SER A 34 10.86 -5.25 0.61
N TYR A 35 9.88 -6.13 0.33
CA TYR A 35 8.54 -6.11 0.90
C TYR A 35 8.16 -7.53 1.32
N MET A 36 7.88 -7.71 2.61
CA MET A 36 7.56 -9.01 3.19
C MET A 36 6.27 -8.95 3.99
N ILE A 37 5.32 -9.81 3.65
CA ILE A 37 4.08 -9.97 4.42
C ILE A 37 3.94 -11.40 4.91
N ASN A 38 3.47 -11.53 6.15
CA ASN A 38 3.00 -12.78 6.73
C ASN A 38 1.54 -12.59 7.13
N ASP A 39 0.68 -13.46 6.66
CA ASP A 39 -0.76 -13.45 6.86
C ASP A 39 -1.21 -14.64 7.71
N TYR A 40 -2.03 -14.39 8.72
CA TYR A 40 -2.60 -15.37 9.63
C TYR A 40 -4.12 -15.22 9.66
N ARG A 41 -4.86 -16.28 9.33
CA ARG A 41 -6.33 -16.31 9.31
C ARG A 41 -6.85 -17.44 10.19
N GLY A 42 -7.43 -17.10 11.33
CA GLY A 42 -7.76 -18.07 12.37
C GLY A 42 -6.51 -18.81 12.88
N ALA A 43 -6.68 -20.03 13.41
CA ALA A 43 -5.58 -20.81 13.99
C ALA A 43 -4.63 -21.41 12.94
N ASP A 44 -5.17 -21.87 11.80
CA ASP A 44 -4.43 -22.82 10.94
C ASP A 44 -4.02 -22.27 9.58
N LYS A 45 -4.64 -21.19 9.10
CA LYS A 45 -4.34 -20.67 7.75
C LYS A 45 -3.25 -19.62 7.82
N LYS A 46 -2.10 -19.97 7.25
CA LYS A 46 -0.95 -19.08 7.11
C LYS A 46 -0.69 -18.83 5.63
N GLY A 47 -0.16 -17.66 5.32
CA GLY A 47 0.31 -17.31 3.99
C GLY A 47 1.38 -16.25 4.07
N HIS A 48 2.09 -16.04 2.98
CA HIS A 48 3.09 -14.99 2.89
C HIS A 48 3.30 -14.54 1.45
N ILE A 49 3.86 -13.36 1.29
CA ILE A 49 4.39 -12.85 0.02
C ILE A 49 5.68 -12.10 0.34
N TYR A 50 6.78 -12.55 -0.25
CA TYR A 50 8.09 -11.93 -0.14
C TYR A 50 8.53 -11.44 -1.51
N ILE A 51 8.86 -10.17 -1.59
CA ILE A 51 9.28 -9.48 -2.80
C ILE A 51 10.63 -8.81 -2.55
N ASN A 52 11.55 -9.00 -3.49
CA ASN A 52 12.74 -8.18 -3.61
C ASN A 52 12.65 -7.29 -4.84
N TYR A 53 13.34 -6.16 -4.81
CA TYR A 53 13.41 -5.24 -5.93
C TYR A 53 14.74 -5.37 -6.66
N GLU A 54 14.69 -5.76 -7.93
CA GLU A 54 15.84 -5.86 -8.81
C GLU A 54 15.65 -4.91 -9.98
N ASN A 55 16.56 -3.95 -10.16
CA ASN A 55 16.48 -2.96 -11.24
C ASN A 55 15.10 -2.27 -11.35
N LYS A 56 14.49 -1.93 -10.20
CA LYS A 56 13.14 -1.34 -10.09
C LYS A 56 11.98 -2.27 -10.50
N ILE A 57 12.23 -3.56 -10.57
CA ILE A 57 11.21 -4.59 -10.83
C ILE A 57 11.01 -5.41 -9.55
N PRO A 58 9.77 -5.50 -9.01
CA PRO A 58 9.47 -6.40 -7.92
C PRO A 58 9.49 -7.87 -8.41
N ILE A 59 10.36 -8.66 -7.78
CA ILE A 59 10.55 -10.09 -7.99
C ILE A 59 9.99 -10.84 -6.79
N ILE A 60 9.06 -11.77 -7.01
CA ILE A 60 8.52 -12.61 -5.95
C ILE A 60 9.56 -13.68 -5.61
N ILE A 61 10.08 -13.62 -4.39
CA ILE A 61 11.08 -14.58 -3.89
C ILE A 61 10.39 -15.82 -3.31
N SER A 62 9.25 -15.62 -2.64
CA SER A 62 8.47 -16.71 -2.07
C SER A 62 7.03 -16.25 -1.83
N SER A 63 6.10 -17.19 -1.93
CA SER A 63 4.69 -16.91 -1.70
C SER A 63 3.97 -18.18 -1.28
N GLU A 64 3.10 -18.07 -0.28
CA GLU A 64 2.13 -19.10 0.09
C GLU A 64 0.73 -18.48 0.17
N PRO A 65 -0.27 -19.00 -0.57
CA PRO A 65 -0.14 -19.98 -1.66
C PRO A 65 0.77 -19.50 -2.78
N ASP A 66 1.24 -20.38 -3.66
CA ASP A 66 2.05 -19.98 -4.81
C ASP A 66 1.35 -18.88 -5.65
N ALA A 67 2.00 -17.74 -5.83
CA ALA A 67 1.49 -16.60 -6.58
C ALA A 67 1.65 -16.76 -8.10
N LEU A 68 2.64 -17.53 -8.55
CA LEU A 68 2.92 -17.78 -9.97
C LEU A 68 2.06 -18.93 -10.52
N ASN A 69 1.67 -19.86 -9.65
CA ASN A 69 0.85 -21.04 -9.98
C ASN A 69 -0.61 -20.94 -9.47
N ASP A 70 -1.14 -19.73 -9.30
CA ASP A 70 -2.54 -19.52 -8.88
C ASP A 70 -3.48 -19.46 -10.10
N SER A 71 -4.12 -20.58 -10.42
CA SER A 71 -5.05 -20.69 -11.57
C SER A 71 -6.28 -19.77 -11.52
N ARG A 72 -6.58 -19.15 -10.37
CA ARG A 72 -7.73 -18.26 -10.21
C ARG A 72 -7.48 -16.85 -10.77
N ARG A 73 -6.25 -16.53 -11.16
CA ARG A 73 -5.84 -15.20 -11.62
C ARG A 73 -4.82 -15.33 -12.76
N GLN A 74 -4.77 -14.33 -13.62
CA GLN A 74 -3.69 -14.23 -14.60
C GLN A 74 -2.44 -13.64 -13.94
N ASN A 75 -1.27 -14.14 -14.32
CA ASN A 75 0.00 -13.58 -13.87
C ASN A 75 0.20 -12.16 -14.41
N VAL A 76 0.69 -11.27 -13.56
CA VAL A 76 1.08 -9.91 -13.97
C VAL A 76 2.38 -10.00 -14.78
N SER A 77 2.41 -9.42 -15.97
CA SER A 77 3.61 -9.38 -16.81
C SER A 77 4.73 -8.54 -16.17
N ASN A 78 5.99 -8.81 -16.50
CA ASN A 78 7.10 -8.00 -15.98
C ASN A 78 7.03 -6.54 -16.47
N THR A 79 6.54 -6.30 -17.69
CA THR A 79 6.34 -4.95 -18.22
C THR A 79 5.42 -4.09 -17.34
N LEU A 80 4.37 -4.69 -16.78
CA LEU A 80 3.43 -4.00 -15.88
C LEU A 80 4.02 -3.77 -14.48
N LYS A 81 5.01 -4.55 -14.06
CA LYS A 81 5.65 -4.45 -12.74
C LYS A 81 6.74 -3.40 -12.67
N ILE A 82 7.36 -3.03 -13.79
CA ILE A 82 8.46 -2.05 -13.83
C ILE A 82 8.04 -0.76 -13.12
N ASN A 83 8.90 -0.28 -12.22
CA ASN A 83 8.71 0.94 -11.41
C ASN A 83 7.49 0.93 -10.48
N SER A 84 6.83 -0.21 -10.26
CA SER A 84 5.74 -0.30 -9.28
C SER A 84 6.28 -0.43 -7.86
N PHE A 85 5.63 0.22 -6.91
CA PHE A 85 5.92 0.09 -5.48
C PHE A 85 5.07 -1.01 -4.84
N ASP A 86 5.45 -1.48 -3.66
CA ASP A 86 4.55 -2.25 -2.81
C ASP A 86 3.54 -1.30 -2.14
N PRO A 87 2.43 -1.83 -1.58
CA PRO A 87 1.39 -0.99 -0.99
C PRO A 87 1.90 -0.03 0.09
N VAL A 88 2.83 -0.43 0.95
CA VAL A 88 3.32 0.42 2.04
C VAL A 88 4.26 1.48 1.49
N THR A 89 5.24 1.09 0.66
CA THR A 89 6.15 2.04 0.03
C THR A 89 5.40 3.05 -0.85
N SER A 90 4.30 2.65 -1.50
CA SER A 90 3.47 3.55 -2.30
C SER A 90 2.83 4.66 -1.47
N ILE A 91 2.39 4.37 -0.24
CA ILE A 91 1.84 5.35 0.69
C ILE A 91 2.94 6.31 1.12
N ILE A 92 4.11 5.78 1.50
CA ILE A 92 5.26 6.60 1.90
C ILE A 92 5.73 7.49 0.74
N ALA A 93 5.72 7.00 -0.50
CA ALA A 93 6.09 7.75 -1.68
C ALA A 93 5.24 8.99 -1.91
N LEU A 94 3.98 8.97 -1.48
CA LEU A 94 3.13 10.14 -1.53
C LEU A 94 3.72 11.31 -0.73
N SER A 95 4.43 11.07 0.38
CA SER A 95 5.10 12.11 1.17
C SER A 95 6.03 12.98 0.32
N ILE A 96 6.78 12.32 -0.57
CA ILE A 96 7.80 12.96 -1.40
C ILE A 96 7.16 13.60 -2.64
N LEU A 97 6.18 12.91 -3.22
CA LEU A 97 5.46 13.38 -4.41
C LEU A 97 4.51 14.54 -4.10
N SER A 98 4.04 14.67 -2.85
CA SER A 98 3.09 15.71 -2.45
C SER A 98 3.70 17.12 -2.33
N SER A 99 4.91 17.33 -2.87
CA SER A 99 5.58 18.62 -2.83
C SER A 99 4.70 19.72 -3.44
N LYS A 100 4.68 20.91 -2.80
CA LYS A 100 3.80 22.06 -3.13
C LYS A 100 2.32 21.88 -2.73
N ASN A 101 2.04 21.32 -1.55
CA ASN A 101 0.70 21.28 -0.94
C ASN A 101 -0.39 20.67 -1.85
N ASN A 102 -0.04 19.64 -2.60
CA ASN A 102 -0.99 18.86 -3.37
C ASN A 102 -0.54 17.41 -3.39
N CYS A 103 -1.49 16.48 -3.46
CA CYS A 103 -1.23 15.05 -3.58
C CYS A 103 -1.71 14.50 -4.92
N ASN A 104 -1.91 15.36 -5.92
CA ASN A 104 -2.41 14.94 -7.23
C ASN A 104 -1.34 14.11 -7.94
N THR A 105 -1.47 12.79 -7.91
CA THR A 105 -0.48 11.88 -8.49
C THR A 105 -1.07 10.50 -8.73
N ILE A 106 -0.37 9.69 -9.52
CA ILE A 106 -0.70 8.30 -9.77
C ILE A 106 0.52 7.47 -9.41
N ILE A 107 0.34 6.52 -8.49
CA ILE A 107 1.42 5.65 -8.02
C ILE A 107 1.13 4.21 -8.47
N PRO A 108 1.99 3.61 -9.31
CA PRO A 108 1.85 2.22 -9.70
C PRO A 108 2.19 1.29 -8.54
N VAL A 109 1.32 0.33 -8.25
CA VAL A 109 1.48 -0.61 -7.13
C VAL A 109 1.40 -2.06 -7.59
N PHE A 110 2.33 -2.88 -7.11
CA PHE A 110 2.30 -4.33 -7.22
C PHE A 110 2.44 -4.95 -5.84
N ASP A 111 1.46 -5.75 -5.43
CA ASP A 111 1.42 -6.34 -4.08
C ASP A 111 1.89 -7.81 -4.03
N GLY A 112 2.52 -8.29 -5.11
CA GLY A 112 2.95 -9.67 -5.29
C GLY A 112 1.95 -10.54 -6.04
N ARG A 113 0.69 -10.11 -6.18
CA ARG A 113 -0.31 -10.81 -7.00
C ARG A 113 -1.00 -9.90 -8.00
N ARG A 114 -1.22 -8.65 -7.62
CA ARG A 114 -2.08 -7.68 -8.33
C ARG A 114 -1.28 -6.45 -8.68
N ARG A 115 -1.58 -5.91 -9.86
CA ARG A 115 -1.12 -4.62 -10.33
C ARG A 115 -2.29 -3.65 -10.34
N PHE A 116 -2.14 -2.52 -9.67
CA PHE A 116 -3.12 -1.44 -9.63
C PHE A 116 -2.46 -0.09 -9.44
N ASP A 117 -3.09 0.95 -9.95
CA ASP A 117 -2.66 2.32 -9.67
C ASP A 117 -3.44 2.88 -8.49
N LEU A 118 -2.72 3.58 -7.61
CA LEU A 118 -3.31 4.45 -6.61
C LEU A 118 -3.30 5.86 -7.17
N GLU A 119 -4.47 6.35 -7.56
CA GLU A 119 -4.69 7.71 -8.03
C GLU A 119 -5.15 8.58 -6.87
N TYR A 120 -4.41 9.65 -6.61
CA TYR A 120 -4.69 10.56 -5.52
C TYR A 120 -5.17 11.90 -6.08
N ARG A 121 -6.19 12.48 -5.44
CA ARG A 121 -6.72 13.81 -5.79
C ARG A 121 -6.98 14.63 -4.53
N ASN A 122 -6.59 15.90 -4.54
CA ASN A 122 -6.86 16.82 -3.45
C ASN A 122 -8.37 16.89 -3.14
N ILE A 123 -8.71 16.82 -1.86
CA ILE A 123 -10.04 17.15 -1.33
C ILE A 123 -9.95 18.49 -0.61
N GLU A 124 -9.14 18.54 0.45
CA GLU A 124 -8.96 19.69 1.33
C GLU A 124 -7.49 19.92 1.61
N LYS A 125 -7.12 21.18 1.82
CA LYS A 125 -5.77 21.56 2.24
C LYS A 125 -5.82 22.74 3.20
N ASN A 126 -4.94 22.70 4.19
CA ASN A 126 -4.54 23.84 4.99
C ASN A 126 -3.02 23.82 5.19
N ASP A 127 -2.49 24.75 5.97
CA ASP A 127 -1.04 24.91 6.13
C ASP A 127 -0.35 23.68 6.74
N ASP A 128 -1.07 22.90 7.56
CA ASP A 128 -0.51 21.77 8.31
C ASP A 128 -1.06 20.40 7.86
N MET A 129 -1.98 20.37 6.88
CA MET A 129 -2.69 19.14 6.50
C MET A 129 -3.11 19.12 5.03
N LEU A 130 -2.99 17.93 4.41
CA LEU A 130 -3.56 17.59 3.11
C LEU A 130 -4.50 16.39 3.26
N LEU A 131 -5.74 16.53 2.80
CA LEU A 131 -6.69 15.44 2.70
C LEU A 131 -6.92 15.13 1.22
N CYS A 132 -6.81 13.86 0.87
CA CYS A 132 -6.82 13.41 -0.51
C CYS A 132 -7.76 12.23 -0.69
N ASN A 133 -8.52 12.26 -1.78
CA ASN A 133 -9.22 11.09 -2.27
C ASN A 133 -8.19 10.11 -2.82
N LEU A 134 -8.41 8.83 -2.58
CA LEU A 134 -7.61 7.72 -3.07
C LEU A 134 -8.50 6.81 -3.91
N ASN A 135 -8.19 6.71 -5.20
CA ASN A 135 -8.86 5.81 -6.13
C ASN A 135 -7.93 4.64 -6.49
N ILE A 136 -8.48 3.41 -6.48
CA ILE A 136 -7.75 2.17 -6.75
C ILE A 136 -8.14 1.66 -8.14
N ASN A 137 -7.30 1.98 -9.12
CA ASN A 137 -7.49 1.60 -10.52
C ASN A 137 -6.85 0.23 -10.79
N ARG A 138 -7.66 -0.81 -10.95
CA ARG A 138 -7.20 -2.19 -11.10
C ARG A 138 -6.70 -2.45 -12.51
N ILE A 139 -5.50 -3.02 -12.64
CA ILE A 139 -4.85 -3.26 -13.94
C ILE A 139 -4.76 -4.76 -14.26
N ALA A 140 -4.19 -5.58 -13.36
CA ALA A 140 -3.98 -7.02 -13.62
C ALA A 140 -3.87 -7.84 -12.32
N GLY A 141 -3.97 -9.18 -12.43
CA GLY A 141 -3.71 -10.10 -11.32
C GLY A 141 -4.88 -10.37 -10.36
N TYR A 142 -6.08 -9.92 -10.72
CA TYR A 142 -7.31 -10.12 -9.95
C TYR A 142 -8.04 -11.37 -10.38
N SER A 143 -8.59 -12.11 -9.42
CA SER A 143 -9.62 -13.12 -9.69
C SER A 143 -11.00 -12.49 -9.91
N ASP A 144 -11.91 -13.21 -10.58
CA ASP A 144 -13.28 -12.74 -10.82
C ASP A 144 -14.03 -12.36 -9.54
N LYS A 145 -13.77 -13.08 -8.45
CA LYS A 145 -14.34 -12.80 -7.14
C LYS A 145 -13.85 -11.47 -6.59
N GLU A 146 -12.57 -11.14 -6.79
CA GLU A 146 -11.97 -9.90 -6.30
C GLU A 146 -12.50 -8.69 -7.08
N LEU A 147 -12.69 -8.83 -8.40
CA LEU A 147 -13.24 -7.77 -9.25
C LEU A 147 -14.64 -7.32 -8.78
N LYS A 148 -15.45 -8.24 -8.25
CA LYS A 148 -16.82 -7.96 -7.77
C LYS A 148 -16.89 -7.32 -6.37
N LYS A 149 -15.89 -7.51 -5.50
CA LYS A 149 -16.04 -7.24 -4.05
C LYS A 149 -15.11 -6.20 -3.45
N HIS A 150 -14.00 -5.86 -4.11
CA HIS A 150 -13.02 -4.98 -3.48
C HIS A 150 -13.47 -3.52 -3.48
N PRO A 151 -13.04 -2.74 -2.46
CA PRO A 151 -13.21 -1.29 -2.47
C PRO A 151 -12.50 -0.68 -3.68
N LYS A 152 -12.99 0.49 -4.09
CA LYS A 152 -12.45 1.26 -5.23
C LYS A 152 -11.90 2.60 -4.81
N GLU A 153 -12.33 3.12 -3.67
CA GLU A 153 -12.07 4.48 -3.23
C GLU A 153 -11.78 4.49 -1.72
N GLY A 154 -11.13 5.55 -1.27
CA GLY A 154 -10.78 5.79 0.12
C GLY A 154 -10.20 7.20 0.29
N GLU A 155 -9.66 7.46 1.46
CA GLU A 155 -9.09 8.76 1.81
C GLU A 155 -7.71 8.55 2.42
N ILE A 156 -6.80 9.47 2.15
CA ILE A 156 -5.50 9.56 2.79
C ILE A 156 -5.32 10.97 3.36
N LYS A 157 -4.94 11.02 4.63
CA LYS A 157 -4.57 12.26 5.32
C LYS A 157 -3.07 12.30 5.43
N LEU A 158 -2.50 13.43 5.02
CA LEU A 158 -1.11 13.77 5.26
C LEU A 158 -1.04 14.95 6.22
N SER A 159 -0.11 14.90 7.16
CA SER A 159 0.15 15.98 8.10
C SER A 159 1.54 16.53 7.88
N LEU A 160 1.69 17.83 8.07
CA LEU A 160 2.97 18.48 7.92
C LEU A 160 3.93 17.97 8.99
N LEU A 161 5.08 17.49 8.53
CA LEU A 161 6.12 16.90 9.35
C LEU A 161 7.26 17.90 9.60
N ASP A 162 7.62 18.67 8.57
CA ASP A 162 8.65 19.71 8.64
C ASP A 162 8.20 20.93 7.82
N LYS A 163 7.94 22.04 8.52
CA LYS A 163 7.53 23.33 7.95
C LYS A 163 8.56 23.89 6.97
N HIS A 164 9.85 23.78 7.30
CA HIS A 164 10.94 24.36 6.50
C HIS A 164 11.16 23.60 5.19
N LYS A 165 10.93 22.29 5.20
CA LYS A 165 11.06 21.43 4.01
C LYS A 165 9.75 21.26 3.24
N SER A 166 8.64 21.83 3.73
CA SER A 166 7.28 21.61 3.24
C SER A 166 6.99 20.11 3.04
N LEU A 167 7.44 19.30 4.01
CA LEU A 167 7.38 17.85 3.94
C LEU A 167 6.12 17.38 4.65
N PHE A 168 5.20 16.77 3.91
CA PHE A 168 4.02 16.13 4.44
C PHE A 168 4.26 14.64 4.59
N PHE A 169 3.70 14.04 5.65
CA PHE A 169 3.76 12.61 5.90
C PHE A 169 2.34 12.04 6.02
N PRO A 170 2.00 10.93 5.33
CA PRO A 170 0.76 10.21 5.54
C PRO A 170 0.60 9.81 6.99
N THR A 171 -0.48 10.23 7.63
CA THR A 171 -0.79 9.89 9.01
C THR A 171 -1.97 8.94 9.11
N GLU A 172 -2.87 8.95 8.12
CA GLU A 172 -4.04 8.09 8.10
C GLU A 172 -4.41 7.67 6.67
N VAL A 173 -4.77 6.40 6.49
CA VAL A 173 -5.42 5.88 5.28
C VAL A 173 -6.71 5.18 5.68
N LYS A 174 -7.82 5.55 5.06
CA LYS A 174 -9.14 4.99 5.36
C LYS A 174 -9.82 4.52 4.07
N ILE A 175 -10.15 3.24 4.01
CA ILE A 175 -10.85 2.64 2.87
C ILE A 175 -12.18 2.06 3.37
N PRO A 176 -13.33 2.64 3.00
CA PRO A 176 -14.64 2.10 3.34
C PRO A 176 -14.83 0.68 2.80
N LEU A 177 -15.43 -0.19 3.62
CA LEU A 177 -15.80 -1.56 3.24
C LEU A 177 -17.31 -1.73 3.36
N THR A 178 -17.88 -2.83 2.85
CA THR A 178 -19.31 -3.14 3.03
C THR A 178 -19.69 -3.19 4.51
N ILE A 179 -18.78 -3.66 5.36
CA ILE A 179 -18.94 -3.67 6.81
C ILE A 179 -17.67 -3.05 7.41
N GLY A 180 -17.80 -1.83 7.93
CA GLY A 180 -16.71 -1.09 8.57
C GLY A 180 -15.76 -0.41 7.58
N SER A 181 -14.50 -0.30 7.95
CA SER A 181 -13.46 0.33 7.12
C SER A 181 -12.11 -0.31 7.41
N PHE A 182 -11.25 -0.37 6.40
CA PHE A 182 -9.83 -0.59 6.59
C PHE A 182 -9.18 0.73 6.98
N LEU A 183 -8.46 0.75 8.10
CA LEU A 183 -7.84 1.94 8.65
C LEU A 183 -6.36 1.66 8.93
N VAL A 184 -5.49 2.51 8.40
CA VAL A 184 -4.05 2.51 8.69
C VAL A 184 -3.73 3.83 9.36
N LYS A 185 -3.08 3.76 10.53
CA LYS A 185 -2.47 4.92 11.18
C LYS A 185 -0.96 4.79 11.11
N LEU A 186 -0.31 5.82 10.58
CA LEU A 186 1.14 5.85 10.41
C LEU A 186 1.72 6.91 11.35
N ASN A 187 2.77 6.52 12.06
CA ASN A 187 3.54 7.44 12.89
C ASN A 187 4.94 7.55 12.30
N ALA A 188 5.41 8.79 12.10
CA ALA A 188 6.78 9.04 11.71
C ALA A 188 7.66 9.00 12.96
N ASN A 189 8.40 7.91 13.15
CA ASN A 189 9.52 7.86 14.09
C ASN A 189 10.80 8.19 13.32
N LEU A 190 10.93 9.45 12.90
CA LEU A 190 12.11 9.90 12.18
C LEU A 190 13.22 10.23 13.18
N ILE A 191 14.30 9.47 13.11
CA ILE A 191 15.62 9.98 13.49
C ILE A 191 16.16 10.63 12.22
N MET A 192 15.89 11.92 12.05
CA MET A 192 16.61 12.71 11.04
C MET A 192 17.92 13.14 11.70
N GLU A 193 19.01 12.46 11.38
CA GLU A 193 20.36 12.99 11.61
C GLU A 193 20.69 14.09 10.59
#